data_AF-A0A8T2JN81-F1
#
_entry.id   AF-A0A8T2JN81-F1
#
_cell.length_a   1.000
_cell.length_b   1.000
_cell.length_c   1.000
_cell.angle_alpha   90.00
_cell.angle_beta   90.00
_cell.angle_gamma   90.00
#
_symmetry.space_group_name_H-M   'P 1'
#
loop_
_entity.id
_entity.type
_entity.pdbx_description
1 polymer ?
#
loop_
_entity_poly.entity_id
_entity_poly.type
_entity_poly.pdbx_seq_one_letter_code
_entity_poly.pdbx_strand_id
1 'polypeptide(L)'
;MGLLSQGSPLSWEETKKYGDHVRQHGIIQFLHIYHKVKERQKDVLKWGDEIEYMLVSFDHVNKKANLLLKGNEIFDTLQGRGEKINPNHPTLWRPEYGRYMIEGTPGQPYGGTMSEFNTVEDNMRKRRQEASSLLSENESVCTVTSFPRLGCPGFTFPEFSPTPVEEGASRSLFFPDQAINTHPRFSTVTRHIRQRRGEKVSINVPIFRDQNTPSPFIERFTNDSANDESQPDHIYMDSVGFGMGNCCLQ
;
A
#
# COMPACT_ATOMS: atom_id res chain seq x y z
N MET A 1 8.09 2.91 -5.91
CA MET A 1 7.58 4.34 -5.88
C MET A 1 8.66 5.47 -5.72
N GLY A 2 8.44 6.68 -6.28
CA GLY A 2 9.37 7.84 -6.23
C GLY A 2 9.39 8.67 -4.92
N LEU A 3 10.30 9.66 -4.82
CA LEU A 3 10.52 10.49 -3.61
C LEU A 3 9.22 11.11 -3.07
N LEU A 4 8.83 10.73 -1.85
CA LEU A 4 7.75 11.40 -1.12
C LEU A 4 8.34 12.60 -0.35
N SER A 5 8.28 13.78 -0.96
CA SER A 5 8.57 15.03 -0.26
C SER A 5 7.38 15.46 0.59
N GLN A 6 7.67 15.99 1.78
CA GLN A 6 6.64 16.55 2.65
C GLN A 6 6.15 17.88 2.09
N GLY A 7 4.84 18.02 1.97
CA GLY A 7 4.15 19.25 1.55
C GLY A 7 2.74 19.28 2.15
N SER A 8 2.06 20.41 2.03
CA SER A 8 0.66 20.55 2.47
C SER A 8 -0.27 20.12 1.34
N PRO A 9 -1.00 18.98 1.46
CA PRO A 9 -1.95 18.57 0.43
C PRO A 9 -3.14 19.53 0.39
N LEU A 10 -3.56 19.90 -0.82
CA LEU A 10 -4.81 20.63 -1.04
C LEU A 10 -6.01 19.73 -0.69
N SER A 11 -7.13 20.34 -0.30
CA SER A 11 -8.42 19.64 -0.23
C SER A 11 -8.92 19.24 -1.62
N TRP A 12 -9.96 18.40 -1.69
CA TRP A 12 -10.56 18.03 -2.97
C TRP A 12 -11.13 19.24 -3.71
N GLU A 13 -11.84 20.13 -3.01
CA GLU A 13 -12.43 21.34 -3.59
C GLU A 13 -11.38 22.30 -4.17
N GLU A 14 -10.23 22.41 -3.52
CA GLU A 14 -9.10 23.18 -4.05
C GLU A 14 -8.42 22.47 -5.21
N THR A 15 -8.13 21.17 -5.06
CA THR A 15 -7.47 20.34 -6.08
C THR A 15 -8.24 20.35 -7.39
N LYS A 16 -9.58 20.24 -7.31
CA LYS A 16 -10.47 20.22 -8.48
C LYS A 16 -10.33 21.47 -9.34
N LYS A 17 -10.12 22.65 -8.73
CA LYS A 17 -9.94 23.93 -9.45
C LYS A 17 -8.69 23.93 -10.34
N TYR A 18 -7.67 23.16 -9.97
CA TYR A 18 -6.41 23.07 -10.71
C TYR A 18 -6.33 21.84 -11.63
N GLY A 19 -7.42 21.06 -11.77
CA GLY A 19 -7.41 19.83 -12.56
C GLY A 19 -6.96 20.02 -14.01
N ASP A 20 -7.46 21.05 -14.69
CA ASP A 20 -7.05 21.38 -16.07
C ASP A 20 -5.62 21.92 -16.14
N HIS A 21 -5.23 22.77 -15.17
CA HIS A 21 -3.87 23.28 -15.06
C HIS A 21 -2.85 22.16 -14.95
N VAL A 22 -3.08 21.19 -14.04
CA VAL A 22 -2.20 20.04 -13.85
C VAL A 22 -2.12 19.17 -15.11
N ARG A 23 -3.24 18.91 -15.79
CA ARG A 23 -3.25 18.14 -17.05
C ARG A 23 -2.46 18.85 -18.15
N GLN A 24 -2.71 20.13 -18.35
CA GLN A 24 -2.03 20.94 -19.37
C GLN A 24 -0.52 20.98 -19.12
N HIS A 25 -0.10 21.28 -17.89
CA HIS A 25 1.32 21.34 -17.55
C HIS A 25 1.98 19.96 -17.59
N GLY A 26 1.26 18.89 -17.23
CA GLY A 26 1.74 17.51 -17.39
C GLY A 26 2.02 17.15 -18.85
N ILE A 27 1.15 17.55 -19.78
CA ILE A 27 1.38 17.35 -21.22
C ILE A 27 2.59 18.16 -21.70
N ILE A 28 2.73 19.42 -21.27
CA ILE A 28 3.90 20.25 -21.62
C ILE A 28 5.20 19.59 -21.13
N GLN A 29 5.22 19.12 -19.87
CA GLN A 29 6.38 18.40 -19.31
C GLN A 29 6.67 17.12 -20.09
N PHE A 30 5.64 16.34 -20.45
CA PHE A 30 5.79 15.16 -21.28
C PHE A 30 6.41 15.48 -22.65
N LEU A 31 5.93 16.51 -23.34
CA LEU A 31 6.48 16.94 -24.63
C LEU A 31 7.93 17.39 -24.52
N HIS A 32 8.29 18.13 -23.46
CA HIS A 32 9.68 18.50 -23.20
C HIS A 32 10.58 17.29 -22.97
N ILE A 33 10.13 16.32 -22.17
CA ILE A 33 10.89 15.08 -21.93
C ILE A 33 11.03 14.33 -23.26
N TYR A 34 9.93 14.11 -23.99
CA TYR A 34 9.93 13.43 -25.28
C TYR A 34 10.91 14.09 -26.24
N HIS A 35 10.82 15.40 -26.49
CA HIS A 35 11.74 16.08 -27.42
C HIS A 35 13.20 16.06 -26.94
N LYS A 36 13.44 16.05 -25.63
CA LYS A 36 14.80 15.96 -25.07
C LYS A 36 15.44 14.59 -25.27
N VAL A 37 14.66 13.49 -25.22
CA VAL A 37 15.22 12.12 -25.22
C VAL A 37 14.76 11.25 -26.39
N LYS A 38 13.92 11.73 -27.30
CA LYS A 38 13.39 10.95 -28.44
C LYS A 38 14.46 10.39 -29.38
N GLU A 39 15.60 11.07 -29.49
CA GLU A 39 16.73 10.60 -30.32
C GLU A 39 17.75 9.79 -29.50
N ARG A 40 17.47 9.48 -28.23
CA ARG A 40 18.35 8.67 -27.39
C ARG A 40 18.40 7.26 -27.97
N GLN A 41 19.62 6.79 -28.23
CA GLN A 41 19.89 5.46 -28.78
C GLN A 41 20.94 4.77 -27.92
N LYS A 42 21.08 3.44 -28.11
CA LYS A 42 22.09 2.60 -27.44
C LYS A 42 21.91 2.54 -25.92
N ASP A 43 20.67 2.68 -25.44
CA ASP A 43 20.34 2.32 -24.07
C ASP A 43 20.63 0.83 -23.87
N VAL A 44 21.27 0.52 -22.74
CA VAL A 44 21.44 -0.87 -22.30
C VAL A 44 20.21 -1.32 -21.54
N LEU A 45 19.85 -2.59 -21.64
CA LEU A 45 18.76 -3.15 -20.85
C LEU A 45 19.08 -3.00 -19.36
N LYS A 46 18.30 -2.15 -18.70
CA LYS A 46 18.26 -1.96 -17.26
C LYS A 46 16.88 -2.34 -16.79
N TRP A 47 16.84 -3.08 -15.70
CA TRP A 47 15.61 -3.57 -15.11
C TRP A 47 15.79 -3.74 -13.60
N GLY A 48 14.70 -3.95 -12.89
CA GLY A 48 14.68 -4.10 -11.45
C GLY A 48 13.35 -4.70 -11.04
N ASP A 49 13.26 -5.11 -9.78
CA ASP A 49 12.04 -5.60 -9.16
C ASP A 49 11.62 -4.69 -8.00
N GLU A 50 10.31 -4.50 -7.80
CA GLU A 50 9.76 -3.89 -6.58
C GLU A 50 8.96 -4.96 -5.81
N ILE A 51 9.30 -5.17 -4.54
CA ILE A 51 8.59 -6.11 -3.66
C ILE A 51 7.94 -5.35 -2.52
N GLU A 52 6.65 -5.58 -2.33
CA GLU A 52 5.89 -5.08 -1.20
C GLU A 52 5.83 -6.16 -0.09
N TYR A 53 5.99 -5.72 1.15
CA TYR A 53 5.98 -6.56 2.34
C TYR A 53 4.91 -6.06 3.32
N MET A 54 4.23 -6.99 3.98
CA MET A 54 3.42 -6.74 5.17
C MET A 54 4.20 -7.08 6.43
N LEU A 55 4.14 -6.21 7.42
CA LEU A 55 4.66 -6.45 8.76
C LEU A 55 3.58 -7.15 9.58
N VAL A 56 3.91 -8.28 10.19
CA VAL A 56 2.97 -9.11 10.95
C VAL A 56 3.50 -9.32 12.36
N SER A 57 2.64 -9.14 13.36
CA SER A 57 2.90 -9.51 14.76
C SER A 57 2.15 -10.79 15.10
N PHE A 58 2.81 -11.70 15.81
CA PHE A 58 2.27 -12.98 16.23
C PHE A 58 2.07 -13.01 17.74
N ASP A 59 0.83 -13.15 18.17
CA ASP A 59 0.49 -13.49 19.54
C ASP A 59 0.32 -15.01 19.63
N HIS A 60 1.42 -15.69 19.98
CA HIS A 60 1.44 -17.15 20.11
C HIS A 60 0.54 -17.67 21.24
N VAL A 61 0.32 -16.87 22.29
CA VAL A 61 -0.51 -17.25 23.44
C VAL A 61 -1.98 -17.28 23.03
N ASN A 62 -2.46 -16.21 22.39
CA ASN A 62 -3.85 -16.09 21.95
C ASN A 62 -4.09 -16.65 20.54
N LYS A 63 -3.05 -17.17 19.88
CA LYS A 63 -3.06 -17.70 18.51
C LYS A 63 -3.59 -16.68 17.50
N LYS A 64 -3.11 -15.44 17.59
CA LYS A 64 -3.48 -14.35 16.69
C LYS A 64 -2.29 -13.92 15.84
N ALA A 65 -2.60 -13.50 14.61
CA ALA A 65 -1.68 -12.78 13.74
C ALA A 65 -2.35 -11.46 13.38
N ASN A 66 -1.60 -10.36 13.47
CA ASN A 66 -2.11 -9.01 13.28
C ASN A 66 -1.15 -8.21 12.40
N LEU A 67 -1.66 -7.28 11.61
CA LEU A 67 -0.85 -6.35 10.84
C LEU A 67 -0.21 -5.31 11.76
N LEU A 68 1.12 -5.29 11.79
CA LEU A 68 1.93 -4.49 12.69
C LEU A 68 2.10 -3.07 12.12
N LEU A 69 1.57 -2.07 12.81
CA LEU A 69 1.52 -0.68 12.35
C LEU A 69 2.85 0.10 12.55
N LYS A 70 3.99 -0.54 12.28
CA LYS A 70 5.36 -0.02 12.43
C LYS A 70 6.07 0.34 11.12
N GLY A 71 5.37 0.34 9.99
CA GLY A 71 5.96 0.49 8.66
C GLY A 71 6.79 1.76 8.51
N ASN A 72 6.34 2.87 9.12
CA ASN A 72 7.04 4.15 9.01
C ASN A 72 8.31 4.20 9.86
N GLU A 73 8.24 3.69 11.09
CA GLU A 73 9.36 3.60 12.01
C GLU A 73 10.47 2.71 11.43
N ILE A 74 10.09 1.59 10.82
CA ILE A 74 11.00 0.67 10.13
C ILE A 74 11.58 1.32 8.87
N PHE A 75 10.72 1.90 8.02
CA PHE A 75 11.13 2.62 6.82
C PHE A 75 12.15 3.72 7.12
N ASP A 76 11.89 4.58 8.11
CA ASP A 76 12.79 5.67 8.49
C ASP A 76 14.15 5.16 8.95
N THR A 77 14.17 4.05 9.68
CA THR A 77 15.40 3.39 10.13
C THR A 77 16.17 2.78 8.95
N LEU A 78 15.49 2.09 8.04
CA LEU A 78 16.10 1.49 6.83
C LEU A 78 16.69 2.56 5.93
N GLN A 79 15.96 3.66 5.72
CA GLN A 79 16.43 4.84 5.01
C GLN A 79 17.66 5.47 5.66
N GLY A 80 17.62 5.62 6.99
CA GLY A 80 18.72 6.15 7.78
C GLY A 80 19.97 5.30 7.74
N ARG A 81 19.85 3.97 7.64
CA ARG A 81 20.99 3.04 7.48
C ARG A 81 21.43 2.84 6.02
N GLY A 82 20.53 3.16 5.07
CA GLY A 82 20.67 2.87 3.65
C GLY A 82 21.03 4.10 2.83
N GLU A 83 20.14 4.45 1.89
CA GLU A 83 20.40 5.44 0.83
C GLU A 83 20.78 6.85 1.34
N LYS A 84 20.35 7.23 2.56
CA LYS A 84 20.70 8.54 3.16
C LYS A 84 22.17 8.63 3.56
N ILE A 85 22.81 7.51 3.93
CA ILE A 85 24.23 7.44 4.30
C ILE A 85 25.08 7.03 3.10
N ASN A 86 24.63 6.01 2.37
CA ASN A 86 25.32 5.49 1.21
C ASN A 86 24.40 5.56 -0.01
N PRO A 87 24.58 6.53 -0.93
CA PRO A 87 23.79 6.60 -2.16
C PRO A 87 23.87 5.35 -3.04
N ASN A 88 24.93 4.54 -2.87
CA ASN A 88 25.12 3.25 -3.54
C ASN A 88 24.75 2.06 -2.63
N HIS A 89 23.87 2.28 -1.65
CA HIS A 89 23.37 1.19 -0.81
C HIS A 89 22.72 0.12 -1.69
N PRO A 90 22.98 -1.18 -1.47
CA PRO A 90 22.54 -2.26 -2.36
C PRO A 90 21.03 -2.54 -2.33
N THR A 91 20.28 -1.87 -1.46
CA THR A 91 18.82 -1.97 -1.31
C THR A 91 18.25 -0.57 -1.10
N LEU A 92 17.07 -0.30 -1.65
CA LEU A 92 16.31 0.92 -1.39
C LEU A 92 14.95 0.54 -0.78
N TRP A 93 14.40 1.45 0.00
CA TRP A 93 13.16 1.25 0.73
C TRP A 93 12.22 2.42 0.51
N ARG A 94 10.93 2.15 0.33
CA ARG A 94 9.87 3.14 0.13
C ARG A 94 8.67 2.82 1.03
N PRO A 95 7.91 3.85 1.45
CA PRO A 95 6.68 3.62 2.19
C PRO A 95 5.55 3.25 1.23
N GLU A 96 4.62 2.44 1.72
CA GLU A 96 3.42 2.04 0.99
C GLU A 96 2.13 2.54 1.65
N TYR A 97 0.97 2.33 1.00
CA TYR A 97 -0.32 2.79 1.50
C TYR A 97 -0.64 2.29 2.92
N GLY A 98 -0.41 1.01 3.19
CA GLY A 98 -0.62 0.44 4.51
C GLY A 98 0.46 0.90 5.49
N ARG A 99 0.09 1.34 6.69
CA ARG A 99 1.07 1.62 7.76
C ARG A 99 1.80 0.36 8.22
N TYR A 100 1.30 -0.81 7.88
CA TYR A 100 1.94 -2.11 8.07
C TYR A 100 2.75 -2.55 6.84
N MET A 101 2.95 -1.70 5.83
CA MET A 101 3.65 -2.06 4.60
C MET A 101 4.97 -1.32 4.44
N ILE A 102 5.92 -1.99 3.79
CA ILE A 102 7.15 -1.41 3.25
C ILE A 102 7.40 -1.98 1.85
N GLU A 103 7.98 -1.20 0.97
CA GLU A 103 8.39 -1.60 -0.39
C GLU A 103 9.91 -1.60 -0.47
N GLY A 104 10.50 -2.66 -1.01
CA GLY A 104 11.93 -2.80 -1.18
C GLY A 104 12.32 -3.06 -2.64
N THR A 105 13.37 -2.37 -3.11
CA THR A 105 13.92 -2.52 -4.47
C THR A 105 15.43 -2.77 -4.40
N PRO A 106 16.08 -3.26 -5.48
CA PRO A 106 17.53 -3.23 -5.55
C PRO A 106 18.06 -1.79 -5.50
N GLY A 107 19.26 -1.63 -4.94
CA GLY A 107 19.99 -0.37 -4.81
C GLY A 107 20.25 0.34 -6.13
N GLN A 108 20.43 -0.46 -7.17
CA GLN A 108 20.73 -0.04 -8.53
C GLN A 108 20.02 -0.99 -9.49
N PRO A 109 19.65 -0.54 -10.70
CA PRO A 109 19.05 -1.43 -11.69
C PRO A 109 20.05 -2.51 -12.14
N TYR A 110 19.55 -3.73 -12.24
CA TYR A 110 20.29 -4.87 -12.79
C TYR A 110 20.75 -4.59 -14.23
N GLY A 111 21.83 -5.26 -14.62
CA GLY A 111 22.32 -5.25 -16.00
C GLY A 111 21.50 -6.13 -16.94
N GLY A 112 21.81 -6.04 -18.23
CA GLY A 112 21.13 -6.80 -19.30
C GLY A 112 21.74 -8.18 -19.59
N THR A 113 22.75 -8.62 -18.83
CA THR A 113 23.40 -9.92 -19.06
C THR A 113 22.68 -11.03 -18.31
N MET A 114 22.75 -12.26 -18.82
CA MET A 114 22.12 -13.43 -18.18
C MET A 114 22.65 -13.71 -16.76
N SER A 115 23.88 -13.28 -16.46
CA SER A 115 24.48 -13.42 -15.12
C SER A 115 23.75 -12.62 -14.04
N GLU A 116 23.07 -11.53 -14.42
CA GLU A 116 22.39 -10.64 -13.47
C GLU A 116 21.18 -11.31 -12.83
N PHE A 117 20.52 -12.24 -13.54
CA PHE A 117 19.40 -13.03 -12.99
C PHE A 117 19.80 -13.83 -11.75
N ASN A 118 21.06 -14.28 -11.68
CA ASN A 118 21.57 -15.03 -10.53
C ASN A 118 21.74 -14.15 -9.26
N THR A 119 21.63 -12.82 -9.39
CA THR A 119 21.81 -11.88 -8.27
C THR A 119 20.49 -11.41 -7.65
N VAL A 120 19.37 -11.66 -8.33
CA VAL A 120 18.05 -11.15 -7.96
C VAL A 120 17.62 -11.71 -6.61
N GLU A 121 17.65 -13.04 -6.46
CA GLU A 121 17.26 -13.70 -5.22
C GLU A 121 18.16 -13.29 -4.05
N ASP A 122 19.48 -13.16 -4.28
CA ASP A 122 20.42 -12.70 -3.26
C ASP A 122 20.09 -11.28 -2.79
N ASN A 123 19.71 -10.39 -3.71
CA ASN A 123 19.26 -9.05 -3.36
C ASN A 123 17.93 -9.06 -2.60
N MET A 124 16.95 -9.87 -3.02
CA MET A 124 15.68 -10.06 -2.31
C MET A 124 15.91 -10.60 -0.89
N ARG A 125 16.82 -11.57 -0.74
CA ARG A 125 17.20 -12.13 0.56
C ARG A 125 17.84 -11.08 1.46
N LYS A 126 18.71 -10.24 0.90
CA LYS A 126 19.31 -9.11 1.62
C LYS A 126 18.26 -8.11 2.12
N ARG A 127 17.33 -7.70 1.26
CA ARG A 127 16.19 -6.85 1.65
C ARG A 127 15.41 -7.46 2.82
N ARG A 128 15.06 -8.75 2.72
CA ARG A 128 14.36 -9.46 3.79
C ARG A 128 15.17 -9.46 5.10
N GLN A 129 16.46 -9.75 5.05
CA GLN A 129 17.35 -9.75 6.23
C GLN A 129 17.44 -8.38 6.89
N GLU A 130 17.59 -7.31 6.11
CA GLU A 130 17.66 -5.94 6.62
C GLU A 130 16.38 -5.55 7.35
N ALA A 131 15.21 -5.77 6.73
CA ALA A 131 13.93 -5.46 7.35
C ALA A 131 13.65 -6.35 8.58
N SER A 132 13.93 -7.65 8.50
CA SER A 132 13.78 -8.58 9.63
C SER A 132 14.68 -8.23 10.82
N SER A 133 15.86 -7.63 10.59
CA SER A 133 16.77 -7.20 11.67
C SER A 133 16.20 -6.09 12.57
N LEU A 134 15.12 -5.43 12.14
CA LEU A 134 14.43 -4.37 12.87
C LEU A 134 13.17 -4.87 13.59
N LEU A 135 12.85 -6.15 13.44
CA LEU A 135 11.68 -6.79 14.02
C LEU A 135 12.02 -7.56 15.30
N SER A 136 11.05 -7.61 16.19
CA SER A 136 11.12 -8.42 17.42
C SER A 136 10.96 -9.92 17.09
N GLU A 137 11.27 -10.80 18.04
CA GLU A 137 11.19 -12.26 17.86
C GLU A 137 9.81 -12.75 17.37
N ASN A 138 8.73 -12.12 17.83
CA ASN A 138 7.35 -12.45 17.46
C ASN A 138 6.80 -11.58 16.31
N GLU A 139 7.65 -10.86 15.59
CA GLU A 139 7.28 -10.03 14.45
C GLU A 139 7.97 -10.57 13.18
N SER A 140 7.32 -10.47 12.01
CA SER A 140 7.91 -10.92 10.74
C SER A 140 7.53 -10.03 9.57
N VAL A 141 8.40 -10.05 8.54
CA VAL A 141 8.09 -9.50 7.22
C VAL A 141 7.53 -10.59 6.33
N CYS A 142 6.31 -10.40 5.84
CA CYS A 142 5.59 -11.36 5.02
C CYS A 142 5.36 -10.78 3.62
N THR A 143 5.68 -11.55 2.59
CA THR A 143 5.37 -11.23 1.19
C THR A 143 4.10 -11.97 0.81
N VAL A 144 2.98 -11.55 1.38
CA VAL A 144 1.65 -12.10 1.12
C VAL A 144 0.85 -11.09 0.32
N THR A 145 0.18 -11.52 -0.75
CA THR A 145 -0.59 -10.61 -1.60
C THR A 145 -1.71 -9.93 -0.81
N SER A 146 -2.49 -10.70 -0.05
CA SER A 146 -3.57 -10.13 0.76
C SER A 146 -3.54 -10.74 2.15
N PHE A 147 -3.71 -9.91 3.18
CA PHE A 147 -3.83 -10.38 4.55
C PHE A 147 -5.23 -10.98 4.76
N PRO A 148 -5.36 -12.27 5.10
CA PRO A 148 -6.66 -12.96 5.07
C PRO A 148 -7.74 -12.36 5.99
N ARG A 149 -7.32 -11.65 7.05
CA ARG A 149 -8.23 -11.00 8.01
C ARG A 149 -8.26 -9.48 7.87
N LEU A 150 -7.86 -8.93 6.73
CA LEU A 150 -7.86 -7.49 6.51
C LEU A 150 -9.28 -6.94 6.74
N GLY A 151 -9.41 -5.89 7.56
CA GLY A 151 -10.71 -5.31 7.91
C GLY A 151 -11.57 -6.12 8.91
N CYS A 152 -11.14 -7.31 9.35
CA CYS A 152 -11.83 -8.03 10.43
C CYS A 152 -11.57 -7.37 11.80
N PRO A 153 -12.43 -7.57 12.81
CA PRO A 153 -12.17 -7.10 14.17
C PRO A 153 -10.78 -7.50 14.67
N GLY A 154 -10.06 -6.53 15.21
CA GLY A 154 -8.71 -6.71 15.75
C GLY A 154 -7.63 -7.06 14.73
N PHE A 155 -7.78 -6.75 13.44
CA PHE A 155 -6.77 -7.17 12.46
C PHE A 155 -5.41 -6.44 12.55
N THR A 156 -5.32 -5.31 13.27
CA THR A 156 -4.09 -4.53 13.45
C THR A 156 -3.45 -4.72 14.82
N PHE A 157 -2.15 -4.43 14.92
CA PHE A 157 -1.43 -4.28 16.17
C PHE A 157 -0.65 -2.95 16.20
N PRO A 158 -0.93 -2.04 17.16
CA PRO A 158 -2.03 -2.11 18.13
C PRO A 158 -3.42 -2.10 17.45
N GLU A 159 -4.43 -2.57 18.19
CA GLU A 159 -5.80 -2.63 17.70
C GLU A 159 -6.45 -1.24 17.67
N PHE A 160 -7.15 -0.93 16.58
CA PHE A 160 -7.90 0.31 16.42
C PHE A 160 -9.29 0.05 15.86
N SER A 161 -10.27 0.83 16.32
CA SER A 161 -11.62 0.82 15.78
C SER A 161 -11.70 1.66 14.49
N PRO A 162 -12.53 1.27 13.51
CA PRO A 162 -12.82 2.09 12.34
C PRO A 162 -13.49 3.42 12.72
N THR A 163 -13.33 4.43 11.86
CA THR A 163 -13.91 5.78 12.02
C THR A 163 -14.94 6.05 10.92
N PRO A 164 -16.15 5.46 10.98
CA PRO A 164 -17.17 5.55 9.92
C PRO A 164 -17.96 6.88 9.94
N VAL A 165 -17.27 7.99 10.21
CA VAL A 165 -17.86 9.34 10.36
C VAL A 165 -17.13 10.35 9.47
N GLU A 166 -17.65 11.58 9.38
CA GLU A 166 -17.16 12.58 8.43
C GLU A 166 -15.66 12.88 8.56
N GLU A 167 -15.13 12.87 9.79
CA GLU A 167 -13.72 13.11 10.11
C GLU A 167 -12.79 11.99 9.62
N GLY A 168 -13.32 10.78 9.43
CA GLY A 168 -12.57 9.64 8.93
C GLY A 168 -12.10 9.84 7.49
N ALA A 169 -10.84 9.51 7.22
CA ALA A 169 -10.27 9.57 5.88
C ALA A 169 -11.02 8.63 4.93
N SER A 170 -11.14 7.35 5.34
CA SER A 170 -11.83 6.31 4.58
C SER A 170 -13.34 6.29 4.83
N ARG A 171 -13.79 6.59 6.05
CA ARG A 171 -15.16 6.33 6.55
C ARG A 171 -15.59 4.87 6.47
N SER A 172 -14.60 3.98 6.42
CA SER A 172 -14.82 2.55 6.31
C SER A 172 -15.51 2.01 7.56
N LEU A 173 -16.37 1.00 7.37
CA LEU A 173 -16.93 0.21 8.46
C LEU A 173 -15.92 -0.77 9.06
N PHE A 174 -14.83 -1.06 8.34
CA PHE A 174 -13.94 -2.19 8.62
C PHE A 174 -12.48 -1.77 8.80
N PHE A 175 -12.04 -0.72 8.10
CA PHE A 175 -10.64 -0.33 7.99
C PHE A 175 -10.35 0.95 8.81
N PRO A 176 -9.60 0.87 9.92
CA PRO A 176 -9.25 2.04 10.72
C PRO A 176 -8.25 2.93 9.97
N ASP A 177 -8.39 4.25 10.09
CA ASP A 177 -7.49 5.19 9.41
C ASP A 177 -6.05 5.09 9.93
N GLN A 178 -5.83 4.58 11.15
CA GLN A 178 -4.51 4.30 11.70
C GLN A 178 -3.74 3.22 10.92
N ALA A 179 -4.46 2.38 10.15
CA ALA A 179 -3.86 1.41 9.25
C ALA A 179 -3.41 2.04 7.92
N ILE A 180 -3.76 3.30 7.65
CA ILE A 180 -3.25 4.10 6.53
C ILE A 180 -1.91 4.71 6.96
N ASN A 181 -0.93 4.69 6.07
CA ASN A 181 0.37 5.28 6.30
C ASN A 181 0.27 6.77 6.67
N THR A 182 1.08 7.20 7.65
CA THR A 182 1.03 8.57 8.19
C THR A 182 1.50 9.64 7.21
N HIS A 183 2.15 9.28 6.09
CA HIS A 183 2.50 10.26 5.08
C HIS A 183 1.23 10.90 4.47
N PRO A 184 1.10 12.25 4.45
CA PRO A 184 -0.16 12.93 4.11
C PRO A 184 -0.76 12.55 2.76
N ARG A 185 0.07 12.11 1.81
CA ARG A 185 -0.36 11.62 0.49
C ARG A 185 -1.42 10.53 0.60
N PHE A 186 -1.26 9.57 1.51
CA PHE A 186 -2.11 8.37 1.55
C PHE A 186 -3.49 8.67 2.11
N SER A 187 -3.59 9.38 3.23
CA SER A 187 -4.90 9.82 3.75
C SER A 187 -5.59 10.83 2.81
N THR A 188 -4.82 11.64 2.08
CA THR A 188 -5.35 12.57 1.07
C THR A 188 -5.94 11.84 -0.12
N VAL A 189 -5.24 10.84 -0.70
CA VAL A 189 -5.78 10.08 -1.83
C VAL A 189 -7.05 9.32 -1.43
N THR A 190 -7.08 8.74 -0.23
CA THR A 190 -8.28 8.07 0.31
C THR A 190 -9.48 9.02 0.39
N ARG A 191 -9.29 10.22 0.95
CA ARG A 191 -10.35 11.24 1.02
C ARG A 191 -10.77 11.73 -0.37
N HIS A 192 -9.83 12.02 -1.25
CA HIS A 192 -10.11 12.59 -2.56
C HIS A 192 -10.85 11.61 -3.47
N ILE A 193 -10.51 10.32 -3.45
CA ILE A 193 -11.24 9.30 -4.21
C ILE A 193 -12.71 9.29 -3.79
N ARG A 194 -12.97 9.24 -2.48
CA ARG A 194 -14.33 9.25 -1.92
C ARG A 194 -15.07 10.55 -2.23
N GLN A 195 -14.46 11.71 -1.98
CA GLN A 195 -15.08 13.02 -2.22
C GLN A 195 -15.37 13.27 -3.71
N ARG A 196 -14.46 12.83 -4.60
CA ARG A 196 -14.67 12.90 -6.05
C ARG A 196 -15.81 11.99 -6.51
N ARG A 197 -15.90 10.78 -5.94
CA ARG A 197 -16.95 9.81 -6.27
C ARG A 197 -18.32 10.26 -5.72
N GLY A 198 -18.33 10.95 -4.58
CA GLY A 198 -19.54 11.35 -3.85
C GLY A 198 -19.99 10.32 -2.81
N GLU A 199 -19.34 9.16 -2.76
CA GLU A 199 -19.67 8.01 -1.93
C GLU A 199 -18.40 7.18 -1.67
N LYS A 200 -18.48 6.17 -0.80
CA LYS A 200 -17.35 5.26 -0.54
C LYS A 200 -17.01 4.43 -1.77
N VAL A 201 -15.78 3.89 -1.80
CA VAL A 201 -15.50 2.80 -2.72
C VAL A 201 -16.35 1.59 -2.31
N SER A 202 -16.72 0.75 -3.27
CA SER A 202 -17.63 -0.39 -3.07
C SER A 202 -17.05 -1.54 -3.88
N ILE A 203 -16.64 -2.61 -3.19
CA ILE A 203 -16.00 -3.78 -3.76
C ILE A 203 -16.81 -5.00 -3.27
N ASN A 204 -17.38 -5.74 -4.21
CA ASN A 204 -18.13 -6.96 -3.95
C ASN A 204 -17.39 -8.13 -4.60
N VAL A 205 -16.87 -9.06 -3.78
CA VAL A 205 -16.14 -10.24 -4.26
C VAL A 205 -16.99 -11.48 -4.02
N PRO A 206 -17.25 -12.34 -5.03
CA PRO A 206 -18.07 -13.53 -4.83
C PRO A 206 -17.57 -14.40 -3.68
N ILE A 207 -18.46 -14.77 -2.75
CA ILE A 207 -18.11 -15.62 -1.62
C ILE A 207 -17.94 -17.07 -2.07
N PHE A 208 -16.96 -17.76 -1.49
CA PHE A 208 -16.85 -19.20 -1.66
C PHE A 208 -18.04 -19.92 -0.99
N ARG A 209 -18.74 -20.75 -1.75
CA ARG A 209 -19.90 -21.51 -1.28
C ARG A 209 -19.47 -22.90 -0.84
N ASP A 210 -19.25 -23.07 0.45
CA ASP A 210 -19.10 -24.38 1.08
C ASP A 210 -20.46 -24.93 1.53
N GLN A 211 -20.51 -26.16 2.03
CA GLN A 211 -21.71 -26.83 2.55
C GLN A 211 -22.45 -25.99 3.62
N ASN A 212 -21.71 -25.22 4.42
CA ASN A 212 -22.24 -24.41 5.50
C ASN A 212 -22.21 -22.90 5.22
N THR A 213 -21.82 -22.46 4.01
CA THR A 213 -21.96 -21.04 3.64
C THR A 213 -23.45 -20.74 3.49
N PRO A 214 -24.01 -19.74 4.19
CA PRO A 214 -25.41 -19.35 4.02
C PRO A 214 -25.75 -19.10 2.54
N SER A 215 -26.96 -19.49 2.11
CA SER A 215 -27.42 -19.26 0.74
C SER A 215 -28.87 -18.73 0.73
N PRO A 216 -29.09 -17.45 0.36
CA PRO A 216 -28.05 -16.48 0.01
C PRO A 216 -27.19 -16.10 1.21
N PHE A 217 -25.91 -15.84 0.98
CA PHE A 217 -25.06 -15.17 1.96
C PHE A 217 -25.40 -13.68 1.95
N ILE A 218 -25.82 -13.16 3.10
CA ILE A 218 -26.22 -11.76 3.27
C ILE A 218 -25.57 -11.24 4.54
N GLU A 219 -24.75 -10.21 4.40
CA GLU A 219 -24.23 -9.45 5.53
C GLU A 219 -25.21 -8.35 5.91
N ARG A 220 -25.33 -8.04 7.21
CA ARG A 220 -26.15 -6.95 7.70
C ARG A 220 -25.30 -5.97 8.47
N PHE A 221 -25.31 -4.73 8.04
CA PHE A 221 -24.53 -3.64 8.62
C PHE A 221 -25.45 -2.70 9.38
N THR A 222 -24.91 -2.03 10.40
CA THR A 222 -25.63 -0.97 11.14
C THR A 222 -25.83 0.30 10.32
N ASN A 223 -25.17 0.42 9.16
CA ASN A 223 -25.23 1.57 8.28
C ASN A 223 -26.03 1.21 7.02
N ASP A 224 -27.15 1.92 6.79
CA ASP A 224 -28.06 1.68 5.68
C ASP A 224 -27.37 1.73 4.31
N SER A 225 -26.46 2.69 4.10
CA SER A 225 -25.73 2.82 2.81
C SER A 225 -24.89 1.59 2.47
N ALA A 226 -24.35 0.89 3.48
CA ALA A 226 -23.58 -0.33 3.23
C ALA A 226 -24.49 -1.52 2.91
N ASN A 227 -25.69 -1.57 3.48
CA ASN A 227 -26.68 -2.59 3.15
C ASN A 227 -27.15 -2.43 1.69
N ASP A 228 -27.31 -1.20 1.21
CA ASP A 228 -27.72 -0.90 -0.16
C ASP A 228 -26.63 -1.24 -1.20
N GLU A 229 -25.35 -1.06 -0.85
CA GLU A 229 -24.19 -1.30 -1.73
C GLU A 229 -23.72 -2.77 -1.74
N SER A 230 -24.02 -3.52 -0.68
CA SER A 230 -23.62 -4.93 -0.57
C SER A 230 -24.48 -5.85 -1.43
N GLN A 231 -23.85 -6.83 -2.08
CA GLN A 231 -24.56 -7.79 -2.93
C GLN A 231 -24.74 -9.14 -2.23
N PRO A 232 -25.88 -9.83 -2.39
CA PRO A 232 -26.02 -11.22 -1.96
C PRO A 232 -24.93 -12.10 -2.55
N ASP A 233 -24.46 -13.08 -1.78
CA ASP A 233 -23.39 -14.01 -2.18
C ASP A 233 -22.03 -13.35 -2.49
N HIS A 234 -21.78 -12.15 -1.94
CA HIS A 234 -20.49 -11.45 -2.05
C HIS A 234 -19.98 -11.02 -0.67
N ILE A 235 -18.65 -10.98 -0.54
CA ILE A 235 -17.94 -10.28 0.53
C ILE A 235 -17.92 -8.80 0.17
N TYR A 236 -18.40 -7.95 1.07
CA TYR A 236 -18.42 -6.50 0.87
C TYR A 236 -17.22 -5.80 1.51
N MET A 237 -16.58 -4.90 0.77
CA MET A 237 -15.42 -4.11 1.22
C MET A 237 -15.56 -2.65 0.75
N ASP A 238 -15.30 -1.68 1.64
CA ASP A 238 -15.70 -0.28 1.45
C ASP A 238 -14.55 0.75 1.58
N SER A 239 -13.30 0.30 1.46
CA SER A 239 -12.11 1.12 1.66
C SER A 239 -11.05 0.89 0.60
N VAL A 240 -10.33 1.96 0.23
CA VAL A 240 -9.13 1.89 -0.64
C VAL A 240 -8.08 0.95 -0.04
N GLY A 241 -8.05 0.80 1.28
CA GLY A 241 -7.14 -0.11 1.97
C GLY A 241 -7.34 -1.59 1.64
N PHE A 242 -8.52 -2.00 1.17
CA PHE A 242 -8.73 -3.37 0.68
C PHE A 242 -8.10 -3.65 -0.69
N GLY A 243 -7.69 -2.59 -1.40
CA GLY A 243 -6.92 -2.68 -2.65
C GLY A 243 -5.45 -2.33 -2.42
N MET A 244 -5.17 -1.06 -2.08
CA MET A 244 -3.80 -0.56 -1.91
C MET A 244 -3.11 -1.07 -0.62
N GLY A 245 -3.84 -1.67 0.32
CA GLY A 245 -3.27 -2.36 1.48
C GLY A 245 -2.82 -3.80 1.20
N ASN A 246 -2.84 -4.23 -0.07
CA ASN A 246 -2.33 -5.52 -0.52
C ASN A 246 -0.92 -5.37 -1.10
N CYS A 247 -0.19 -6.47 -1.21
CA CYS A 247 1.15 -6.52 -1.79
C CYS A 247 1.16 -7.11 -3.20
N CYS A 248 2.13 -6.69 -4.00
CA CYS A 248 2.46 -7.27 -5.30
C CYS A 248 3.99 -7.36 -5.54
N LEU A 249 4.35 -7.98 -6.65
CA LEU A 249 5.68 -7.96 -7.26
C LEU A 249 5.54 -7.19 -8.58
N GLN A 250 6.39 -6.19 -8.79
CA GLN A 250 6.42 -5.35 -9.99
C GLN A 250 7.76 -5.50 -10.72
#